data_AF-A0A6P0LU51-F1
#
_entry.id   AF-A0A6P0LU51-F1
#
_cell.length_a   1.000
_cell.length_b   1.000
_cell.length_c   1.000
_cell.angle_alpha   90.00
_cell.angle_beta   90.00
_cell.angle_gamma   90.00
#
_symmetry.space_group_name_H-M   'P 1'
#
loop_
_entity.id
_entity.type
_entity.pdbx_description
1 polymer ?
#
loop_
_entity_poly.entity_id
_entity_poly.type
_entity_poly.pdbx_seq_one_letter_code
_entity_poly.pdbx_strand_id
1 'polypeptide(L)'
;MGFRFASPLISQNYNDRGKKNYQQGELETAKKNYLRAIAWNRGNVDAHYNLSNLYNDQGYKNHNQGKLGIAEENYKRAIELNPDNVDAHYNLGNLYEDLQQFDKARTEYLLAVKGDMPEAYNNLARLLIKKKEYPQAVALLKRGILQASKQDSFPEVKYNLFKNLGWARFHQGPDRDTEAEQALNTAIGIASNPDVAKYLSNRGSAHCLLAQVLQRQKNPEAIQQWQQCCQLGSTLNPDEDTWLNLAHKNLKKGGKSCQKP
;
A
#
# COMPACT_ATOMS: atom_id res chain seq x y z
N MET A 1 -23.36 26.08 39.56
CA MET A 1 -23.38 25.88 38.09
C MET A 1 -22.29 26.75 37.48
N GLY A 2 -21.07 26.22 37.34
CA GLY A 2 -19.95 26.96 36.79
C GLY A 2 -19.91 26.81 35.28
N PHE A 3 -20.08 27.91 34.55
CA PHE A 3 -19.84 27.97 33.12
C PHE A 3 -18.40 27.51 32.84
N ARG A 4 -18.23 26.28 32.34
CA ARG A 4 -16.98 25.84 31.70
C ARG A 4 -16.86 26.64 30.40
N PHE A 5 -16.33 27.86 30.50
CA PHE A 5 -15.84 28.52 29.31
C PHE A 5 -14.75 27.62 28.72
N ALA A 6 -14.92 27.22 27.47
CA ALA A 6 -13.83 26.68 26.70
C ALA A 6 -12.68 27.69 26.82
N SER A 7 -11.51 27.24 27.28
CA SER A 7 -10.31 28.08 27.31
C SER A 7 -9.39 27.60 26.20
N PRO A 8 -9.42 28.24 25.01
CA PRO A 8 -8.60 27.85 23.87
C PRO A 8 -7.11 27.76 24.25
N LEU A 9 -6.63 28.67 25.09
CA LEU A 9 -5.23 28.69 25.53
C LEU A 9 -4.85 27.48 26.40
N ILE A 10 -5.70 27.10 27.35
CA ILE A 10 -5.46 25.90 28.19
C ILE A 10 -5.51 24.64 27.31
N SER A 11 -6.49 24.57 26.41
CA SER A 11 -6.61 23.48 25.45
C SER A 11 -5.34 23.36 24.59
N GLN A 12 -4.84 24.48 24.05
CA GLN A 12 -3.62 24.49 23.25
C GLN A 12 -2.40 24.06 24.06
N ASN A 13 -2.24 24.53 25.30
CA ASN A 13 -1.13 24.13 26.16
C ASN A 13 -1.09 22.61 26.38
N TYR A 14 -2.25 21.99 26.62
CA TYR A 14 -2.34 20.53 26.70
C TYR A 14 -2.01 19.85 25.38
N ASN A 15 -2.45 20.39 24.24
CA ASN A 15 -2.09 19.87 22.93
C ASN A 15 -0.58 19.90 22.69
N ASP A 16 0.09 21.02 23.00
CA ASP A 16 1.53 21.19 22.82
C ASP A 16 2.34 20.27 23.75
N ARG A 17 1.88 20.09 25.00
CA ARG A 17 2.43 19.05 25.89
C ARG A 17 2.25 17.67 25.28
N GLY A 18 1.08 17.37 24.72
CA GLY A 18 0.80 16.12 24.03
C GLY A 18 1.81 15.85 22.91
N LYS A 19 2.06 16.84 22.04
CA LYS A 19 3.06 16.76 20.96
C LYS A 19 4.46 16.47 21.51
N LYS A 20 4.87 17.17 22.56
CA LYS A 20 6.17 16.94 23.21
C LYS A 20 6.31 15.51 23.75
N ASN A 21 5.31 15.03 24.49
CA ASN A 21 5.34 13.66 25.02
C ASN A 21 5.36 12.61 23.91
N TYR A 22 4.62 12.86 22.82
CA TYR A 22 4.62 11.98 21.64
C TYR A 22 6.03 11.88 21.03
N GLN A 23 6.72 13.01 20.84
CA GLN A 23 8.11 13.04 20.35
C GLN A 23 9.09 12.32 21.28
N GLN A 24 8.80 12.26 22.58
CA GLN A 24 9.59 11.55 23.58
C GLN A 24 9.24 10.05 23.67
N GLY A 25 8.28 9.56 22.89
CA GLY A 25 7.80 8.18 22.94
C GLY A 25 6.87 7.88 24.12
N GLU A 26 6.49 8.88 24.92
CA GLU A 26 5.58 8.75 26.05
C GLU A 26 4.11 8.74 25.58
N LEU A 27 3.75 7.74 24.77
CA LEU A 27 2.47 7.70 24.05
C LEU A 27 1.24 7.79 24.97
N GLU A 28 1.26 7.12 26.12
CA GLU A 28 0.14 7.19 27.08
C GLU A 28 0.00 8.57 27.71
N THR A 29 1.11 9.26 27.99
CA THR A 29 1.10 10.64 28.49
C THR A 29 0.64 11.61 27.40
N ALA A 30 1.08 11.41 26.15
CA ALA A 30 0.64 12.18 24.99
C ALA A 30 -0.88 12.08 24.81
N LYS A 31 -1.42 10.86 24.77
CA LYS A 31 -2.86 10.57 24.69
C LYS A 31 -3.65 11.29 25.78
N LYS A 32 -3.21 11.21 27.05
CA LYS A 32 -3.87 11.91 28.16
C LYS A 32 -3.90 13.42 27.96
N ASN A 33 -2.81 14.00 27.45
CA ASN A 33 -2.74 15.44 27.20
C ASN A 33 -3.63 15.86 26.01
N TYR A 34 -3.68 15.11 24.91
CA TYR A 34 -4.64 15.39 23.82
C TYR A 34 -6.10 15.28 24.28
N LEU A 35 -6.44 14.25 25.07
CA LEU A 35 -7.78 14.11 25.63
C LEU A 35 -8.15 15.28 26.56
N ARG A 36 -7.18 15.77 27.36
CA ARG A 36 -7.38 16.98 28.17
C ARG A 36 -7.58 18.22 27.31
N ALA A 37 -6.82 18.37 26.22
CA ALA A 37 -7.02 19.45 25.28
C ALA A 37 -8.46 19.48 24.73
N ILE A 38 -8.96 18.33 24.29
CA ILE A 38 -10.34 18.16 23.78
C ILE A 38 -11.38 18.41 24.88
N ALA A 39 -11.10 18.00 26.13
CA ALA A 39 -12.00 18.25 27.25
C ALA A 39 -12.14 19.75 27.58
N TRP A 40 -11.07 20.53 27.39
CA TRP A 40 -11.07 21.99 27.56
C TRP A 40 -11.67 22.73 26.37
N ASN A 41 -11.49 22.22 25.15
CA ASN A 41 -12.13 22.73 23.94
C ASN A 41 -12.45 21.56 23.00
N ARG A 42 -13.74 21.20 22.90
CA ARG A 42 -14.19 20.09 22.06
C ARG A 42 -13.92 20.31 20.56
N GLY A 43 -13.76 21.56 20.13
CA GLY A 43 -13.44 21.93 18.76
C GLY A 43 -11.94 22.14 18.49
N ASN A 44 -11.04 21.68 19.38
CA ASN A 44 -9.60 21.78 19.11
C ASN A 44 -9.20 20.78 18.01
N VAL A 45 -9.15 21.27 16.77
CA VAL A 45 -8.83 20.48 15.58
C VAL A 45 -7.44 19.86 15.67
N ASP A 46 -6.44 20.61 16.15
CA ASP A 46 -5.08 20.09 16.32
C ASP A 46 -5.04 18.89 17.28
N ALA A 47 -5.77 18.97 18.40
CA ALA A 47 -5.78 17.90 19.39
C ALA A 47 -6.49 16.64 18.85
N HIS A 48 -7.57 16.81 18.08
CA HIS A 48 -8.22 15.69 17.37
C HIS A 48 -7.30 15.07 16.32
N TYR A 49 -6.63 15.90 15.52
CA TYR A 49 -5.65 15.46 14.52
C TYR A 49 -4.49 14.67 15.15
N ASN A 50 -3.86 15.22 16.20
CA ASN A 50 -2.73 14.54 16.84
C ASN A 50 -3.14 13.25 17.57
N LEU A 51 -4.33 13.25 18.19
CA LEU A 51 -4.85 12.04 18.83
C LEU A 51 -5.24 10.99 17.79
N SER A 52 -5.80 11.40 16.65
CA SER A 52 -6.10 10.52 15.52
C SER A 52 -4.83 9.81 15.02
N ASN A 53 -3.76 10.56 14.77
CA ASN A 53 -2.48 9.98 14.34
C ASN A 53 -1.90 9.02 15.39
N LEU A 54 -1.97 9.37 16.68
CA LEU A 54 -1.54 8.48 17.76
C LEU A 54 -2.32 7.15 17.74
N TYR A 55 -3.64 7.19 17.56
CA TYR A 55 -4.44 5.98 17.43
C TYR A 55 -4.08 5.18 16.17
N ASN A 56 -3.83 5.83 15.03
CA ASN A 56 -3.35 5.16 13.84
C ASN A 56 -2.03 4.39 14.09
N ASP A 57 -1.06 5.02 14.75
CA ASP A 57 0.22 4.36 15.07
C ASP A 57 0.05 3.18 16.02
N GLN A 58 -0.83 3.31 17.02
CA GLN A 58 -1.21 2.20 17.88
C GLN A 58 -1.87 1.07 17.10
N GLY A 59 -2.74 1.41 16.13
CA GLY A 59 -3.34 0.45 15.20
C GLY A 59 -2.28 -0.30 14.41
N TYR A 60 -1.36 0.43 13.76
CA TYR A 60 -0.25 -0.13 12.99
C TYR A 60 0.63 -1.06 13.80
N LYS A 61 1.00 -0.65 15.02
CA LYS A 61 1.77 -1.51 15.94
C LYS A 61 1.02 -2.78 16.31
N ASN A 62 -0.27 -2.68 16.64
CA ASN A 62 -1.08 -3.84 17.01
C ASN A 62 -1.30 -4.78 15.83
N HIS A 63 -1.47 -4.24 14.62
CA HIS A 63 -1.59 -5.00 13.38
C HIS A 63 -0.34 -5.84 13.14
N ASN A 64 0.85 -5.23 13.21
CA ASN A 64 2.14 -5.94 13.09
C ASN A 64 2.38 -6.98 14.19
N GLN A 65 1.71 -6.87 15.35
CA GLN A 65 1.75 -7.85 16.42
C GLN A 65 0.68 -8.96 16.27
N GLY A 66 -0.11 -8.95 15.20
CA GLY A 66 -1.21 -9.90 14.98
C GLY A 66 -2.45 -9.66 15.85
N LYS A 67 -2.51 -8.54 16.58
CA LYS A 67 -3.66 -8.16 17.44
C LYS A 67 -4.73 -7.47 16.60
N LEU A 68 -5.27 -8.19 15.62
CA LEU A 68 -6.09 -7.63 14.54
C LEU A 68 -7.34 -6.89 15.03
N GLY A 69 -8.06 -7.43 16.02
CA GLY A 69 -9.25 -6.76 16.58
C GLY A 69 -8.93 -5.44 17.28
N ILE A 70 -7.82 -5.38 18.01
CA ILE A 70 -7.35 -4.15 18.67
C ILE A 70 -6.86 -3.15 17.61
N ALA A 71 -6.20 -3.62 16.55
CA ALA A 71 -5.79 -2.76 15.45
C ALA A 71 -7.00 -2.10 14.77
N GLU A 72 -8.05 -2.87 14.48
CA GLU A 72 -9.29 -2.37 13.88
C GLU A 72 -9.93 -1.27 14.75
N GLU A 73 -10.04 -1.48 16.06
CA GLU A 73 -10.59 -0.48 16.99
C GLU A 73 -9.76 0.80 16.99
N ASN A 74 -8.43 0.69 17.01
CA ASN A 74 -7.54 1.85 16.98
C ASN A 74 -7.67 2.65 15.67
N TYR A 75 -7.68 1.99 14.51
CA TYR A 75 -7.87 2.69 13.23
C TYR A 75 -9.25 3.36 13.15
N LYS A 76 -10.31 2.67 13.57
CA LYS A 76 -11.66 3.27 13.64
C LYS A 76 -11.69 4.48 14.55
N ARG A 77 -11.02 4.43 15.70
CA ARG A 77 -10.93 5.57 16.60
C ARG A 77 -10.17 6.74 15.99
N ALA A 78 -9.13 6.47 15.21
CA ALA A 78 -8.42 7.50 14.45
C ALA A 78 -9.36 8.19 13.46
N ILE A 79 -10.14 7.42 12.70
CA ILE A 79 -11.12 7.92 11.71
C ILE A 79 -12.28 8.68 12.39
N GLU A 80 -12.76 8.24 13.55
CA GLU A 80 -13.79 8.95 14.32
C GLU A 80 -13.33 10.37 14.75
N LEU A 81 -12.04 10.52 15.06
CA LEU A 81 -11.46 11.79 15.49
C LEU A 81 -11.10 12.70 14.30
N ASN A 82 -10.65 12.09 13.21
CA ASN A 82 -10.34 12.77 11.96
C ASN A 82 -10.82 11.89 10.78
N PRO A 83 -12.02 12.16 10.24
CA PRO A 83 -12.58 11.40 9.12
C PRO A 83 -11.77 11.48 7.83
N ASP A 84 -10.84 12.43 7.73
CA ASP A 84 -9.96 12.60 6.56
C ASP A 84 -8.55 12.04 6.83
N ASN A 85 -8.36 11.22 7.88
CA ASN A 85 -7.06 10.60 8.16
C ASN A 85 -6.73 9.53 7.12
N VAL A 86 -6.01 9.96 6.08
CA VAL A 86 -5.60 9.16 4.92
C VAL A 86 -4.83 7.90 5.32
N ASP A 87 -3.88 8.02 6.25
CA ASP A 87 -3.07 6.90 6.72
C ASP A 87 -3.92 5.87 7.46
N ALA A 88 -4.87 6.32 8.30
CA ALA A 88 -5.76 5.42 9.03
C ALA A 88 -6.68 4.64 8.08
N HIS A 89 -7.22 5.29 7.05
CA HIS A 89 -7.99 4.60 6.00
C HIS A 89 -7.13 3.58 5.26
N TYR A 90 -5.92 3.94 4.82
CA TYR A 90 -5.04 3.00 4.13
C TYR A 90 -4.68 1.79 5.00
N ASN A 91 -4.32 2.02 6.26
CA ASN A 91 -3.93 0.97 7.20
C ASN A 91 -5.12 0.06 7.58
N LEU A 92 -6.32 0.62 7.75
CA LEU A 92 -7.53 -0.15 7.95
C LEU A 92 -7.88 -0.98 6.70
N GLY A 93 -7.63 -0.44 5.50
CA GLY A 93 -7.75 -1.17 4.25
C GLY A 93 -6.83 -2.39 4.19
N ASN A 94 -5.56 -2.24 4.57
CA ASN A 94 -4.60 -3.35 4.65
C ASN A 94 -5.04 -4.41 5.67
N LEU A 95 -5.51 -3.98 6.85
CA LEU A 95 -6.04 -4.90 7.85
C LEU A 95 -7.24 -5.70 7.30
N TYR A 96 -8.14 -5.06 6.57
CA TYR A 96 -9.27 -5.75 5.95
C TYR A 96 -8.85 -6.70 4.83
N GLU A 97 -7.78 -6.43 4.09
CA GLU A 97 -7.22 -7.41 3.16
C GLU A 97 -6.66 -8.66 3.86
N ASP A 98 -5.93 -8.48 4.97
CA ASP A 98 -5.42 -9.61 5.76
C ASP A 98 -6.55 -10.47 6.33
N LEU A 99 -7.68 -9.84 6.66
CA LEU A 99 -8.92 -10.50 7.08
C LEU A 99 -9.78 -11.01 5.91
N GLN A 100 -9.31 -10.88 4.66
CA GLN A 100 -10.01 -11.22 3.42
C GLN A 100 -11.37 -10.52 3.22
N GLN A 101 -11.58 -9.39 3.89
CA GLN A 101 -12.77 -8.54 3.79
C GLN A 101 -12.60 -7.50 2.66
N PHE A 102 -12.44 -7.98 1.42
CA PHE A 102 -12.04 -7.16 0.27
C PHE A 102 -12.98 -5.98 -0.04
N ASP A 103 -14.29 -6.10 0.21
CA ASP A 103 -15.23 -5.01 -0.04
C ASP A 103 -15.05 -3.85 0.96
N LYS A 104 -14.70 -4.16 2.23
CA LYS A 104 -14.34 -3.14 3.21
C LYS A 104 -12.99 -2.52 2.86
N ALA A 105 -11.99 -3.34 2.53
CA ALA A 105 -10.69 -2.85 2.08
C ALA A 105 -10.82 -1.88 0.90
N ARG A 106 -11.64 -2.22 -0.10
CA ARG A 106 -11.95 -1.36 -1.25
C ARG A 106 -12.52 -0.01 -0.83
N THR A 107 -13.43 0.00 0.15
CA THR A 107 -14.05 1.22 0.66
C THR A 107 -13.02 2.13 1.32
N GLU A 108 -12.17 1.57 2.16
CA GLU A 108 -11.14 2.33 2.86
C GLU A 108 -10.04 2.84 1.91
N TYR A 109 -9.58 2.01 0.96
CA TYR A 109 -8.63 2.48 -0.05
C TYR A 109 -9.19 3.57 -0.94
N LEU A 110 -10.50 3.56 -1.25
CA LEU A 110 -11.12 4.64 -2.00
C LEU A 110 -11.05 5.97 -1.24
N LEU A 111 -11.20 5.94 0.09
CA LEU A 111 -11.04 7.12 0.94
C LEU A 111 -9.57 7.59 0.96
N ALA A 112 -8.61 6.67 1.10
CA ALA A 112 -7.18 7.02 1.02
C ALA A 112 -6.76 7.56 -0.35
N VAL A 113 -7.35 7.07 -1.45
CA VAL A 113 -7.15 7.60 -2.81
C VAL A 113 -7.67 9.03 -2.96
N LYS A 114 -8.76 9.41 -2.28
CA LYS A 114 -9.24 10.80 -2.26
C LYS A 114 -8.24 11.74 -1.59
N GLY A 115 -7.49 11.23 -0.61
CA GLY A 115 -6.34 11.90 0.02
C GLY A 115 -5.05 11.84 -0.79
N ASP A 116 -5.10 11.38 -2.04
CA ASP A 116 -3.96 11.26 -2.95
C ASP A 116 -2.82 10.34 -2.46
N MET A 117 -3.10 9.34 -1.60
CA MET A 117 -2.08 8.39 -1.13
C MET A 117 -1.63 7.40 -2.22
N PRO A 118 -0.38 7.45 -2.70
CA PRO A 118 0.10 6.62 -3.81
C PRO A 118 -0.03 5.10 -3.61
N GLU A 119 0.19 4.61 -2.39
CA GLU A 119 0.08 3.21 -2.01
C GLU A 119 -1.36 2.70 -2.13
N ALA A 120 -2.34 3.54 -1.80
CA ALA A 120 -3.76 3.21 -1.90
C ALA A 120 -4.20 3.03 -3.36
N TYR A 121 -3.65 3.82 -4.30
CA TYR A 121 -3.90 3.62 -5.74
C TYR A 121 -3.47 2.23 -6.19
N ASN A 122 -2.31 1.76 -5.72
CA ASN A 122 -1.78 0.43 -6.05
C ASN A 122 -2.68 -0.69 -5.52
N ASN A 123 -3.04 -0.66 -4.23
CA ASN A 123 -3.83 -1.72 -3.61
C ASN A 123 -5.25 -1.77 -4.16
N LEU A 124 -5.91 -0.62 -4.31
CA LEU A 124 -7.24 -0.57 -4.93
C LEU A 124 -7.20 -1.05 -6.40
N ALA A 125 -6.17 -0.69 -7.17
CA ALA A 125 -6.02 -1.18 -8.53
C ALA A 125 -5.82 -2.70 -8.58
N ARG A 126 -5.05 -3.28 -7.65
CA ARG A 126 -4.89 -4.74 -7.54
C ARG A 126 -6.25 -5.43 -7.35
N LEU A 127 -7.10 -4.91 -6.46
CA LEU A 127 -8.45 -5.45 -6.25
C LEU A 127 -9.31 -5.37 -7.53
N LEU A 128 -9.23 -4.25 -8.27
CA LEU A 128 -9.92 -4.09 -9.55
C LEU A 128 -9.43 -5.07 -10.62
N ILE A 129 -8.11 -5.32 -10.71
CA ILE A 129 -7.53 -6.33 -11.61
C ILE A 129 -8.10 -7.71 -11.28
N LYS A 130 -8.18 -8.08 -9.99
CA LYS A 130 -8.76 -9.37 -9.56
C LYS A 130 -10.25 -9.50 -9.89
N LYS A 131 -10.99 -8.38 -9.91
CA LYS A 131 -12.38 -8.31 -10.39
C LYS A 131 -12.50 -8.19 -11.92
N LYS A 132 -11.37 -8.21 -12.65
CA LYS A 132 -11.28 -8.07 -14.11
C LYS A 132 -11.73 -6.70 -14.64
N GLU A 133 -11.73 -5.68 -13.78
CA GLU A 133 -12.04 -4.28 -14.10
C GLU A 133 -10.79 -3.54 -14.60
N TYR A 134 -10.19 -4.06 -15.67
CA TYR A 134 -8.87 -3.61 -16.13
C TYR A 134 -8.81 -2.13 -16.57
N PRO A 135 -9.80 -1.58 -17.31
CA PRO A 135 -9.78 -0.16 -17.68
C PRO A 135 -9.77 0.78 -16.46
N GLN A 136 -10.56 0.48 -15.43
CA GLN A 136 -10.61 1.23 -14.19
C GLN A 136 -9.28 1.13 -13.43
N ALA A 137 -8.71 -0.08 -13.32
CA ALA A 137 -7.41 -0.30 -12.69
C ALA A 137 -6.29 0.51 -13.38
N VAL A 138 -6.23 0.50 -14.72
CA VAL A 138 -5.25 1.29 -15.48
C VAL A 138 -5.39 2.79 -15.20
N ALA A 139 -6.60 3.33 -15.22
CA ALA A 139 -6.83 4.75 -14.97
C ALA A 139 -6.35 5.13 -13.56
N LEU A 140 -6.63 4.28 -12.56
CA LEU A 140 -6.20 4.46 -11.19
C LEU A 140 -4.67 4.40 -11.06
N LEU A 141 -4.02 3.41 -11.67
CA LEU A 141 -2.56 3.25 -11.63
C LEU A 141 -1.84 4.43 -12.27
N LYS A 142 -2.33 4.93 -13.41
CA LYS A 142 -1.76 6.13 -14.05
C LYS A 142 -1.84 7.36 -13.13
N ARG A 143 -2.95 7.54 -12.41
CA ARG A 143 -3.07 8.59 -11.40
C ARG A 143 -2.11 8.37 -10.22
N GLY A 144 -2.01 7.15 -9.72
CA GLY A 144 -1.08 6.79 -8.65
C GLY A 144 0.37 7.07 -9.01
N ILE A 145 0.79 6.77 -10.24
CA ILE A 145 2.15 7.07 -10.74
C ILE A 145 2.40 8.58 -10.76
N LEU A 146 1.41 9.38 -11.20
CA LEU A 146 1.53 10.83 -11.17
C LEU A 146 1.69 11.36 -9.74
N GLN A 147 0.91 10.86 -8.78
CA GLN A 147 1.00 11.27 -7.39
C GLN A 147 2.32 10.82 -6.73
N ALA A 148 2.76 9.59 -6.99
CA ALA A 148 4.03 9.08 -6.50
C ALA A 148 5.23 9.92 -7.00
N SER A 149 5.15 10.46 -8.20
CA SER A 149 6.17 11.38 -8.74
C SER A 149 6.10 12.77 -8.09
N LYS A 150 4.90 13.30 -7.83
CA LYS A 150 4.72 14.60 -7.18
C LYS A 150 5.18 14.62 -5.72
N GLN A 151 4.97 13.51 -5.02
CA GLN A 151 5.27 13.37 -3.58
C GLN A 151 6.68 12.83 -3.31
N ASP A 152 7.47 12.60 -4.35
CA ASP A 152 8.77 11.90 -4.27
C ASP A 152 8.70 10.60 -3.45
N SER A 153 7.65 9.80 -3.69
CA SER A 153 7.42 8.57 -2.94
C SER A 153 8.54 7.56 -3.14
N PHE A 154 8.68 6.67 -2.14
CA PHE A 154 9.66 5.60 -2.15
C PHE A 154 9.64 4.80 -3.46
N PRO A 155 10.81 4.37 -3.97
CA PRO A 155 10.90 3.62 -5.22
C PRO A 155 10.04 2.34 -5.26
N GLU A 156 9.79 1.71 -4.11
CA GLU A 156 8.89 0.55 -3.99
C GLU A 156 7.46 0.85 -4.45
N VAL A 157 6.95 2.03 -4.11
CA VAL A 157 5.59 2.43 -4.52
C VAL A 157 5.52 2.54 -6.03
N LYS A 158 6.52 3.18 -6.64
CA LYS A 158 6.64 3.30 -8.10
C LYS A 158 6.77 1.93 -8.76
N TYR A 159 7.61 1.03 -8.21
CA TYR A 159 7.74 -0.36 -8.69
C TYR A 159 6.38 -1.07 -8.72
N ASN A 160 5.64 -1.05 -7.61
CA ASN A 160 4.36 -1.74 -7.47
C ASN A 160 3.31 -1.18 -8.43
N LEU A 161 3.25 0.15 -8.59
CA LEU A 161 2.34 0.80 -9.53
C LEU A 161 2.63 0.41 -10.99
N PHE A 162 3.90 0.42 -11.42
CA PHE A 162 4.27 0.02 -12.78
C PHE A 162 4.07 -1.47 -13.03
N LYS A 163 4.39 -2.33 -12.05
CA LYS A 163 4.13 -3.78 -12.11
C LYS A 163 2.64 -4.05 -12.35
N ASN A 164 1.77 -3.46 -11.53
CA ASN A 164 0.32 -3.67 -11.64
C ASN A 164 -0.25 -3.00 -12.90
N LEU A 165 0.35 -1.92 -13.41
CA LEU A 165 -0.02 -1.32 -14.70
C LEU A 165 0.25 -2.29 -15.84
N GLY A 166 1.44 -2.90 -15.83
CA GLY A 166 1.80 -3.98 -16.74
C GLY A 166 0.82 -5.15 -16.68
N TRP A 167 0.49 -5.60 -15.46
CA TRP A 167 -0.47 -6.68 -15.24
C TRP A 167 -1.86 -6.36 -15.81
N ALA A 168 -2.39 -5.16 -15.52
CA ALA A 168 -3.68 -4.73 -16.02
C ALA A 168 -3.70 -4.63 -17.55
N ARG A 169 -2.65 -4.08 -18.17
CA ARG A 169 -2.51 -3.99 -19.63
C ARG A 169 -2.41 -5.36 -20.29
N PHE A 170 -1.63 -6.29 -19.72
CA PHE A 170 -1.53 -7.65 -20.22
C PHE A 170 -2.90 -8.32 -20.34
N HIS A 171 -3.77 -8.14 -19.35
CA HIS A 171 -5.11 -8.74 -19.38
C HIS A 171 -6.14 -8.02 -20.28
N GLN A 172 -5.84 -6.82 -20.78
CA GLN A 172 -6.69 -6.15 -21.77
C GLN A 172 -6.56 -6.75 -23.18
N GLY A 173 -5.61 -7.67 -23.40
CA GLY A 173 -5.44 -8.41 -24.65
C GLY A 173 -4.21 -7.98 -25.46
N PRO A 174 -3.94 -8.67 -26.58
CA PRO A 174 -2.72 -8.54 -27.37
C PRO A 174 -2.43 -7.12 -27.86
N ASP A 175 -3.48 -6.34 -28.15
CA ASP A 175 -3.35 -4.96 -28.63
C ASP A 175 -2.72 -4.01 -27.60
N ARG A 176 -2.64 -4.44 -26.32
CA ARG A 176 -2.06 -3.66 -25.22
C ARG A 176 -0.72 -4.22 -24.75
N ASP A 177 -0.14 -5.19 -25.46
CA ASP A 177 1.09 -5.88 -25.04
C ASP A 177 2.29 -4.96 -25.00
N THR A 178 2.40 -4.05 -25.97
CA THR A 178 3.46 -3.04 -25.98
C THR A 178 3.39 -2.13 -24.76
N GLU A 179 2.18 -1.72 -24.35
CA GLU A 179 2.01 -0.92 -23.13
C GLU A 179 2.29 -1.73 -21.86
N ALA A 180 1.94 -3.03 -21.85
CA ALA A 180 2.24 -3.92 -20.75
C ALA A 180 3.76 -4.07 -20.58
N GLU A 181 4.47 -4.36 -21.67
CA GLU A 181 5.92 -4.51 -21.70
C GLU A 181 6.63 -3.23 -21.25
N GLN A 182 6.23 -2.06 -21.75
CA GLN A 182 6.81 -0.77 -21.33
C GLN A 182 6.69 -0.56 -19.82
N ALA A 183 5.51 -0.81 -19.25
CA ALA A 183 5.29 -0.67 -17.80
C ALA A 183 6.12 -1.67 -16.99
N LEU A 184 6.22 -2.92 -17.44
CA LEU A 184 6.98 -3.97 -16.75
C LEU A 184 8.50 -3.73 -16.82
N ASN A 185 9.01 -3.31 -17.97
CA ASN A 185 10.42 -2.91 -18.12
C ASN A 185 10.76 -1.70 -17.24
N THR A 186 9.83 -0.75 -17.08
CA THR A 186 10.01 0.36 -16.13
C THR A 186 10.11 -0.16 -14.69
N ALA A 187 9.24 -1.09 -14.28
CA ALA A 187 9.32 -1.71 -12.95
C ALA A 187 10.65 -2.48 -12.75
N ILE A 188 11.07 -3.27 -13.75
CA ILE A 188 12.35 -4.00 -13.71
C ILE A 188 13.52 -3.02 -13.58
N GLY A 189 13.50 -1.90 -14.31
CA GLY A 189 14.53 -0.85 -14.22
C GLY A 189 14.66 -0.28 -12.80
N ILE A 190 13.54 -0.02 -12.12
CA ILE A 190 13.52 0.42 -10.72
C ILE A 190 14.13 -0.66 -9.81
N ALA A 191 13.71 -1.92 -9.98
CA ALA A 191 14.20 -3.04 -9.17
C ALA A 191 15.67 -3.41 -9.44
N SER A 192 16.24 -2.98 -10.56
CA SER A 192 17.63 -3.23 -10.93
C SER A 192 18.62 -2.35 -10.18
N ASN A 193 18.17 -1.25 -9.56
CA ASN A 193 19.02 -0.42 -8.72
C ASN A 193 19.30 -1.14 -7.37
N PRO A 194 20.57 -1.47 -7.04
CA PRO A 194 20.89 -2.21 -5.81
C PRO A 194 20.40 -1.55 -4.51
N ASP A 195 20.39 -0.20 -4.46
CA ASP A 195 19.94 0.55 -3.29
C ASP A 195 18.44 0.48 -3.07
N VAL A 196 17.68 0.33 -4.16
CA VAL A 196 16.23 0.11 -4.10
C VAL A 196 15.94 -1.35 -3.82
N ALA A 197 16.66 -2.22 -4.52
CA ALA A 197 16.38 -3.64 -4.57
C ALA A 197 16.28 -4.22 -3.15
N LYS A 198 17.21 -3.88 -2.25
CA LYS A 198 17.24 -4.37 -0.85
C LYS A 198 15.93 -4.17 -0.05
N TYR A 199 15.06 -3.25 -0.45
CA TYR A 199 13.77 -2.99 0.19
C TYR A 199 12.57 -3.64 -0.52
N LEU A 200 12.73 -4.08 -1.76
CA LEU A 200 11.67 -4.76 -2.51
C LEU A 200 11.55 -6.22 -2.07
N SER A 201 10.45 -6.57 -1.41
CA SER A 201 10.19 -7.94 -0.93
C SER A 201 10.02 -8.97 -2.06
N ASN A 202 9.58 -8.55 -3.26
CA ASN A 202 9.49 -9.42 -4.42
C ASN A 202 9.81 -8.65 -5.71
N ARG A 203 11.04 -8.86 -6.22
CA ARG A 203 11.53 -8.21 -7.44
C ARG A 203 11.19 -9.00 -8.70
N GLY A 204 10.98 -10.32 -8.54
CA GLY A 204 10.72 -11.25 -9.63
C GLY A 204 9.34 -11.09 -10.27
N SER A 205 8.35 -10.54 -9.57
CA SER A 205 6.97 -10.42 -10.06
C SER A 205 6.84 -9.72 -11.42
N ALA A 206 7.60 -8.64 -11.63
CA ALA A 206 7.62 -7.93 -12.91
C ALA A 206 8.19 -8.80 -14.04
N HIS A 207 9.23 -9.60 -13.77
CA HIS A 207 9.76 -10.58 -14.72
C HIS A 207 8.75 -11.69 -15.03
N CYS A 208 8.00 -12.16 -14.02
CA CYS A 208 6.98 -13.19 -14.23
C CYS A 208 5.85 -12.71 -15.16
N LEU A 209 5.42 -11.46 -15.00
CA LEU A 209 4.42 -10.85 -15.87
C LEU A 209 4.99 -10.60 -17.27
N LEU A 210 6.23 -10.11 -17.38
CA LEU A 210 6.86 -9.84 -18.66
C LEU A 210 7.05 -11.15 -19.46
N ALA A 211 7.44 -12.23 -18.79
CA ALA A 211 7.54 -13.54 -19.41
C ALA A 211 6.21 -14.00 -20.02
N GLN A 212 5.07 -13.73 -19.38
CA GLN A 212 3.74 -14.03 -19.92
C GLN A 212 3.41 -13.19 -21.16
N VAL A 213 3.73 -11.89 -21.14
CA VAL A 213 3.56 -10.99 -22.31
C VAL A 213 4.37 -11.53 -23.49
N LEU A 214 5.66 -11.75 -23.30
CA LEU A 214 6.57 -12.23 -24.34
C LEU A 214 6.17 -13.62 -24.85
N GLN A 215 5.70 -14.50 -23.96
CA GLN A 215 5.24 -15.82 -24.36
C GLN A 215 3.98 -15.76 -25.23
N ARG A 216 3.03 -14.85 -24.94
CA ARG A 216 1.87 -14.60 -25.81
C ARG A 216 2.28 -14.11 -27.20
N GLN A 217 3.31 -13.27 -27.26
CA GLN A 217 3.91 -12.78 -28.50
C GLN A 217 4.77 -13.82 -29.24
N LYS A 218 4.99 -15.00 -28.65
CA LYS A 218 5.95 -16.02 -29.13
C LYS A 218 7.39 -15.50 -29.22
N ASN A 219 7.75 -14.52 -28.39
CA ASN A 219 9.11 -13.99 -28.30
C ASN A 219 9.99 -14.96 -27.46
N PRO A 220 11.13 -15.45 -27.99
CA PRO A 220 12.01 -16.39 -27.29
C PRO A 220 12.62 -15.84 -25.99
N GLU A 221 12.70 -14.51 -25.84
CA GLU A 221 13.18 -13.85 -24.61
C GLU A 221 12.29 -14.16 -23.39
N ALA A 222 11.08 -14.66 -23.59
CA ALA A 222 10.21 -15.15 -22.53
C ALA A 222 10.91 -16.15 -21.60
N ILE A 223 11.80 -17.00 -22.15
CA ILE A 223 12.54 -17.99 -21.35
C ILE A 223 13.48 -17.30 -20.35
N GLN A 224 14.18 -16.25 -20.77
CA GLN A 224 15.07 -15.50 -19.88
C GLN A 224 14.28 -14.83 -18.76
N GLN A 225 13.12 -14.25 -19.09
CA GLN A 225 12.24 -13.63 -18.10
C GLN A 225 11.65 -14.65 -17.11
N TRP A 226 11.33 -15.86 -17.57
CA TRP A 226 10.96 -16.96 -16.67
C TRP A 226 12.08 -17.36 -15.71
N GLN A 227 13.34 -17.34 -16.14
CA GLN A 227 14.49 -17.60 -15.27
C GLN A 227 14.64 -16.50 -14.21
N GLN A 228 14.53 -15.22 -14.60
CA GLN A 228 14.59 -14.08 -13.67
C GLN A 228 13.44 -14.09 -12.67
N CYS A 229 12.20 -14.35 -13.14
CA CYS A 229 11.04 -14.55 -12.29
C CYS A 229 11.31 -15.61 -11.21
N CYS A 230 11.95 -16.70 -11.59
CA CYS A 230 12.23 -17.79 -10.66
C CYS A 230 13.34 -17.47 -9.65
N GLN A 231 14.40 -16.81 -10.10
CA GLN A 231 15.54 -16.44 -9.25
C GLN A 231 15.18 -15.35 -8.22
N LEU A 232 14.30 -14.43 -8.61
CA LEU A 232 13.99 -13.22 -7.83
C LEU A 232 12.58 -13.25 -7.21
N GLY A 233 11.80 -14.29 -7.47
CA GLY A 233 10.41 -14.43 -7.06
C GLY A 233 10.26 -14.82 -5.59
N SER A 234 9.11 -14.48 -5.01
CA SER A 234 8.73 -14.80 -3.63
C SER A 234 7.32 -15.40 -3.58
N THR A 235 7.07 -16.27 -2.60
CA THR A 235 5.76 -16.91 -2.36
C THR A 235 4.93 -16.19 -1.28
N LEU A 236 5.40 -15.05 -0.78
CA LEU A 236 4.73 -14.32 0.30
C LEU A 236 3.38 -13.72 -0.10
N ASN A 237 3.16 -13.46 -1.39
CA ASN A 237 1.90 -12.94 -1.91
C ASN A 237 1.21 -14.01 -2.78
N PRO A 238 -0.08 -14.35 -2.52
CA PRO A 238 -0.80 -15.38 -3.28
C PRO A 238 -0.90 -15.13 -4.79
N ASP A 239 -1.04 -13.85 -5.20
CA ASP A 239 -1.10 -13.50 -6.62
C ASP A 239 0.25 -13.81 -7.30
N GLU A 240 1.35 -13.56 -6.57
CA GLU A 240 2.72 -13.73 -7.05
C GLU A 240 3.19 -15.19 -7.00
N ASP A 241 2.75 -15.96 -6.00
CA ASP A 241 2.97 -17.41 -5.91
C ASP A 241 2.40 -18.14 -7.14
N THR A 242 1.24 -17.69 -7.63
CA THR A 242 0.66 -18.23 -8.86
C THR A 242 1.57 -17.99 -10.07
N TRP A 243 2.19 -16.81 -10.18
CA TRP A 243 3.11 -16.49 -11.28
C TRP A 243 4.44 -17.23 -11.18
N LEU A 244 4.97 -17.40 -9.98
CA LEU A 244 6.19 -18.16 -9.73
C LEU A 244 6.00 -19.64 -10.09
N ASN A 245 4.86 -20.22 -9.72
CA ASN A 245 4.50 -21.58 -10.11
C ASN A 245 4.39 -21.74 -11.65
N LEU A 246 3.90 -20.71 -12.35
CA LEU A 246 3.87 -20.68 -13.80
C LEU A 246 5.28 -20.67 -14.41
N ALA A 247 6.24 -19.97 -13.78
CA ALA A 247 7.64 -19.98 -14.18
C ALA A 247 8.26 -21.37 -14.08
N HIS A 248 8.08 -22.04 -12.94
CA HIS A 248 8.55 -23.41 -12.72
C HIS A 248 8.02 -24.35 -13.81
N LYS A 249 6.73 -24.25 -14.11
CA LYS A 249 6.06 -25.08 -15.13
C LYS A 249 6.60 -24.83 -16.53
N ASN A 250 6.78 -23.57 -16.93
CA ASN A 250 7.27 -23.22 -18.26
C ASN A 250 8.75 -23.60 -18.47
N LEU A 251 9.60 -23.38 -17.46
CA LEU A 251 11.01 -23.78 -17.54
C LEU A 251 11.15 -25.29 -17.66
N LYS A 252 10.39 -26.07 -16.88
CA LYS A 252 10.41 -27.54 -16.94
C LYS A 252 10.03 -28.07 -18.32
N LYS A 253 9.03 -27.46 -18.98
CA LYS A 253 8.65 -27.81 -20.36
C LYS A 253 9.76 -27.56 -21.37
N GLY A 254 10.58 -26.54 -21.14
CA GLY A 254 11.75 -26.20 -21.96
C GLY A 254 13.04 -26.93 -21.58
N GLY A 255 12.97 -27.97 -20.73
CA GLY A 255 14.15 -28.72 -20.27
C GLY A 255 15.05 -27.94 -19.31
N LYS A 256 14.60 -26.80 -18.78
CA LYS A 256 15.32 -26.00 -17.78
C LYS A 256 14.71 -26.22 -16.39
N SER A 257 15.51 -26.04 -15.36
CA SER A 257 15.03 -25.98 -13.98
C SER A 257 15.23 -24.58 -13.41
N CYS A 258 14.40 -24.26 -12.43
CA CYS A 258 14.69 -23.14 -11.54
C CYS A 258 15.92 -23.47 -10.72
N GLN A 259 16.97 -22.67 -10.88
CA GLN A 259 18.07 -22.69 -9.94
C GLN A 259 17.52 -22.11 -8.63
N LYS A 260 17.65 -22.86 -7.53
CA LYS A 260 17.37 -22.29 -6.21
C LYS A 260 18.36 -21.12 -6.00
N PRO A 261 17.90 -19.99 -5.44
CA PRO A 261 18.81 -18.94 -5.00
C PRO A 261 19.79 -19.47 -3.94
#